data_AF-A0A935ZCP8-F1
#
_entry.id   AF-A0A935ZCP8-F1
#
_cell.length_a   1.000
_cell.length_b   1.000
_cell.length_c   1.000
_cell.angle_alpha   90.00
_cell.angle_beta   90.00
_cell.angle_gamma   90.00
#
_symmetry.space_group_name_H-M   'P 1'
#
loop_
_entity.id
_entity.type
_entity.pdbx_description
1 polymer ?
#
loop_
_entity_poly.entity_id
_entity_poly.type
_entity_poly.pdbx_seq_one_letter_code
_entity_poly.pdbx_strand_id
1 'polypeptide(L)'
;MPQRARTFSRGPGLLATSSAIVGLALALCAGCGGASSAPAPSTAEVAGPPRGYAVLAHPEARDAAWPLAQGAYRSARLRPHLDETRARVLAGSPPDRSRKDLRDLADTRDAIADDGAPSRTLLRNLTQELSLEGVIVVTVEAKPAEPGVEAPAPAAKARLFERSTGQFSPITIDGNGAAWEGAVASLERLVPRAAPEPARGTGASPEQKVAEGGGGSRAFYESPWFWGAAGAAALLGGAFFLATRDSSSDSIHVQMQVPR
;
A
#
# COMPACT_ATOMS: atom_id res chain seq x y z
N MET A 1 17.65 -52.95 17.40
CA MET A 1 17.83 -52.01 18.53
C MET A 1 16.52 -51.27 18.78
N PRO A 2 15.81 -51.52 19.89
CA PRO A 2 14.51 -50.90 20.16
C PRO A 2 14.68 -49.51 20.80
N GLN A 3 14.11 -48.47 20.16
CA GLN A 3 14.05 -47.13 20.72
C GLN A 3 12.97 -47.03 21.80
N ARG A 4 13.37 -46.57 22.99
CA ARG A 4 12.49 -46.31 24.13
C ARG A 4 11.66 -45.05 23.89
N ALA A 5 10.34 -45.22 23.85
CA ALA A 5 9.37 -44.14 23.91
C ALA A 5 9.47 -43.40 25.26
N ARG A 6 9.67 -42.09 25.24
CA ARG A 6 9.56 -41.23 26.43
C ARG A 6 8.20 -40.52 26.39
N THR A 7 7.27 -41.01 27.19
CA THR A 7 6.03 -40.33 27.53
C THR A 7 6.33 -39.16 28.46
N PHE A 8 6.10 -37.93 27.99
CA PHE A 8 6.14 -36.73 28.83
C PHE A 8 4.73 -36.44 29.37
N SER A 9 4.57 -36.64 30.67
CA SER A 9 3.37 -36.28 31.44
C SER A 9 3.38 -34.76 31.70
N ARG A 10 2.37 -34.05 31.22
CA ARG A 10 2.15 -32.61 31.49
C ARG A 10 1.16 -32.50 32.64
N GLY A 11 1.64 -32.05 33.80
CA GLY A 11 0.81 -31.80 34.99
C GLY A 11 0.03 -30.48 34.89
N PRO A 12 -1.12 -30.35 35.59
CA PRO A 12 -1.91 -29.13 35.64
C PRO A 12 -1.34 -28.14 36.69
N GLY A 13 -0.86 -26.99 36.22
CA GLY A 13 -0.30 -25.92 37.05
C GLY A 13 -1.27 -24.75 37.24
N LEU A 14 -1.98 -24.81 38.37
CA LEU A 14 -2.59 -23.77 39.20
C LEU A 14 -2.57 -22.29 38.72
N LEU A 15 -3.79 -21.73 38.73
CA LEU A 15 -4.14 -20.32 38.82
C LEU A 15 -3.35 -19.59 39.92
N ALA A 16 -2.74 -18.45 39.58
CA ALA A 16 -2.29 -17.44 40.54
C ALA A 16 -2.69 -16.05 40.05
N THR A 17 -3.84 -15.59 40.53
CA THR A 17 -4.28 -14.20 40.51
C THR A 17 -3.46 -13.41 41.53
N SER A 18 -2.64 -12.46 41.08
CA SER A 18 -2.02 -11.45 41.95
C SER A 18 -2.41 -10.06 41.50
N SER A 19 -3.30 -9.47 42.28
CA SER A 19 -3.53 -8.02 42.32
C SER A 19 -2.35 -7.34 43.00
N ALA A 20 -1.81 -6.30 42.38
CA ALA A 20 -0.95 -5.35 43.07
C ALA A 20 -1.37 -3.93 42.68
N ILE A 21 -2.11 -3.33 43.61
CA ILE A 21 -2.25 -1.89 43.81
C ILE A 21 -0.90 -1.37 44.35
N VAL A 22 -0.66 -0.05 44.25
CA VAL A 22 0.44 0.76 44.84
C VAL A 22 1.45 1.20 43.75
N GLY A 23 1.76 2.48 43.58
CA GLY A 23 1.43 3.68 44.33
C GLY A 23 1.93 4.91 43.57
N LEU A 24 1.16 5.99 43.69
CA LEU A 24 1.43 7.31 43.14
C LEU A 24 2.57 7.98 43.94
N ALA A 25 3.73 8.18 43.31
CA ALA A 25 4.81 9.00 43.84
C ALA A 25 5.01 10.25 42.95
N LEU A 26 4.41 11.36 43.38
CA LEU A 26 4.72 12.70 42.89
C LEU A 26 6.10 13.10 43.44
N ALA A 27 7.13 13.05 42.61
CA ALA A 27 8.42 13.67 42.89
C ALA A 27 8.54 14.98 42.10
N LEU A 28 8.34 16.10 42.78
CA LEU A 28 8.79 17.42 42.33
C LEU A 28 10.32 17.43 42.30
N CYS A 29 10.90 17.52 41.11
CA CYS A 29 12.28 17.96 40.94
C CYS A 29 12.28 19.38 40.36
N ALA A 30 12.48 20.35 41.24
CA ALA A 30 13.01 21.66 40.88
C ALA A 30 14.54 21.51 40.74
N GLY A 31 15.09 21.77 39.55
CA GLY A 31 16.53 21.59 39.32
C GLY A 31 17.02 22.15 37.99
N CYS A 32 17.62 23.34 38.08
CA CYS A 32 18.75 23.91 37.33
C CYS A 32 18.78 23.80 35.79
N GLY A 33 18.73 24.98 35.16
CA GLY A 33 18.86 25.17 33.73
C GLY A 33 20.21 24.72 33.18
N GLY A 34 20.17 23.67 32.35
CA GLY A 34 21.16 23.43 31.32
C GLY A 34 20.74 24.15 30.06
N ALA A 35 21.66 24.90 29.44
CA ALA A 35 21.48 25.47 28.11
C ALA A 35 21.22 24.33 27.13
N SER A 36 19.94 24.03 26.91
CA SER A 36 19.48 23.08 25.91
C SER A 36 19.80 23.69 24.55
N SER A 37 20.94 23.31 23.97
CA SER A 37 21.20 23.50 22.55
C SER A 37 20.04 22.82 21.81
N ALA A 38 19.06 23.63 21.41
CA ALA A 38 17.95 23.19 20.60
C ALA A 38 18.55 22.52 19.36
N PRO A 39 18.26 21.23 19.09
CA PRO A 39 18.71 20.60 17.86
C PRO A 39 18.19 21.46 16.71
N ALA A 40 19.09 21.89 15.83
CA ALA A 40 18.73 22.63 14.63
C ALA A 40 17.60 21.87 13.94
N PRO A 41 16.51 22.55 13.53
CA PRO A 41 15.39 21.87 12.88
C PRO A 41 15.96 21.14 11.66
N SER A 42 15.97 19.81 11.73
CA SER A 42 16.25 18.96 10.57
C SER A 42 15.35 19.47 9.46
N THR A 43 15.96 19.96 8.38
CA THR A 43 15.28 20.47 7.20
C THR A 43 14.29 19.38 6.79
N ALA A 44 13.01 19.56 7.13
CA ALA A 44 12.00 18.57 6.88
C ALA A 44 11.88 18.46 5.36
N GLU A 45 12.42 17.38 4.82
CA GLU A 45 12.26 17.01 3.43
C GLU A 45 10.75 17.06 3.15
N VAL A 46 10.35 17.95 2.23
CA VAL A 46 8.95 18.24 1.94
C VAL A 46 8.31 16.92 1.51
N ALA A 47 7.56 16.31 2.43
CA ALA A 47 6.90 15.04 2.20
C ALA A 47 5.99 15.21 0.98
N GLY A 48 6.37 14.55 -0.12
CA GLY A 48 5.56 14.53 -1.32
C GLY A 48 4.17 13.94 -1.04
N PRO A 49 3.23 14.05 -1.99
CA PRO A 49 1.95 13.36 -1.86
C PRO A 49 2.21 11.87 -1.58
N PRO A 50 1.42 11.24 -0.69
CA PRO A 50 1.61 9.84 -0.37
C PRO A 50 1.48 9.01 -1.64
N ARG A 51 2.41 8.07 -1.84
CA ARG A 51 2.52 7.31 -3.09
C ARG A 51 2.88 5.85 -2.85
N GLY A 52 2.13 4.97 -3.52
CA GLY A 52 2.39 3.54 -3.59
C GLY A 52 2.07 2.77 -2.31
N TYR A 53 2.35 1.48 -2.37
CA TYR A 53 1.96 0.51 -1.35
C TYR A 53 3.19 -0.27 -0.87
N ALA A 54 3.43 -0.32 0.43
CA ALA A 54 4.48 -1.17 0.98
C ALA A 54 3.94 -2.56 1.30
N VAL A 55 4.76 -3.60 1.11
CA VAL A 55 4.42 -4.97 1.51
C VAL A 55 4.94 -5.21 2.93
N LEU A 56 4.05 -5.63 3.83
CA LEU A 56 4.33 -5.93 5.21
C LEU A 56 4.12 -7.42 5.48
N ALA A 57 5.19 -8.09 5.91
CA ALA A 57 5.14 -9.50 6.28
C ALA A 57 4.69 -9.66 7.73
N HIS A 58 3.64 -10.44 7.96
CA HIS A 58 3.38 -11.01 9.28
C HIS A 58 4.54 -11.94 9.68
N PRO A 59 4.85 -12.11 10.99
CA PRO A 59 5.94 -12.97 11.45
C PRO A 59 6.00 -14.37 10.82
N GLU A 60 4.84 -14.98 10.53
CA GLU A 60 4.76 -16.32 9.94
C GLU A 60 4.87 -16.32 8.40
N ALA A 61 4.75 -15.15 7.76
CA ALA A 61 4.67 -14.99 6.31
C ALA A 61 5.94 -14.39 5.67
N ARG A 62 7.05 -14.30 6.41
CA ARG A 62 8.29 -13.62 5.99
C ARG A 62 8.84 -14.16 4.67
N ASP A 63 8.88 -15.48 4.51
CA ASP A 63 9.42 -16.13 3.31
C ASP A 63 8.53 -15.93 2.07
N ALA A 64 7.21 -15.80 2.28
CA ALA A 64 6.24 -15.62 1.21
C ALA A 64 6.08 -14.15 0.78
N ALA A 65 6.36 -13.20 1.68
CA ALA A 65 6.14 -11.78 1.46
C ALA A 65 7.17 -11.14 0.51
N TRP A 66 8.43 -11.58 0.55
CA TRP A 66 9.48 -10.96 -0.27
C TRP A 66 9.27 -11.13 -1.79
N PRO A 67 8.93 -12.33 -2.32
CA PRO A 67 8.59 -12.48 -3.74
C PRO A 67 7.42 -11.60 -4.18
N LEU A 68 6.37 -11.47 -3.34
CA LEU A 68 5.26 -10.57 -3.61
C LEU A 68 5.71 -9.10 -3.64
N ALA A 69 6.56 -8.69 -2.70
CA ALA A 69 7.14 -7.35 -2.65
C ALA A 69 7.93 -7.02 -3.92
N GLN A 70 8.77 -7.95 -4.40
CA GLN A 70 9.50 -7.77 -5.64
C GLN A 70 8.57 -7.58 -6.85
N GLY A 71 7.50 -8.38 -6.92
CA GLY A 71 6.49 -8.25 -7.97
C GLY A 71 5.76 -6.89 -7.91
N ALA A 72 5.30 -6.51 -6.72
CA ALA A 72 4.61 -5.24 -6.51
C ALA A 72 5.52 -4.03 -6.82
N TYR A 73 6.78 -4.03 -6.38
CA TYR A 73 7.68 -2.88 -6.56
C TYR A 73 8.20 -2.71 -8.00
N ARG A 74 8.07 -3.74 -8.84
CA ARG A 74 8.29 -3.60 -10.30
C ARG A 74 7.15 -2.82 -10.98
N SER A 75 5.94 -2.87 -10.43
CA SER A 75 4.82 -2.08 -10.94
C SER A 75 4.99 -0.60 -10.60
N ALA A 76 4.98 0.26 -11.62
CA ALA A 76 5.03 1.71 -11.41
C ALA A 76 3.86 2.25 -10.58
N ARG A 77 2.73 1.53 -10.52
CA ARG A 77 1.55 1.94 -9.74
C ARG A 77 1.65 1.57 -8.27
N LEU A 78 2.24 0.42 -7.97
CA LEU A 78 2.33 -0.09 -6.60
C LEU A 78 3.63 0.33 -5.92
N ARG A 79 4.65 0.75 -6.67
CA ARG A 79 5.96 1.11 -6.15
C ARG A 79 5.89 2.24 -5.11
N PRO A 80 6.28 1.99 -3.85
CA PRO A 80 6.36 3.03 -2.84
C PRO A 80 7.62 3.87 -3.02
N HIS A 81 7.59 5.11 -2.52
CA HIS A 81 8.80 5.93 -2.34
C HIS A 81 9.54 5.53 -1.06
N LEU A 82 10.07 4.31 -1.04
CA LEU A 82 10.77 3.74 0.12
C LEU A 82 12.13 3.18 -0.31
N ASP A 83 13.13 3.35 0.55
CA ASP A 83 14.44 2.72 0.36
C ASP A 83 14.32 1.19 0.38
N GLU A 84 15.10 0.53 -0.48
CA GLU A 84 15.16 -0.92 -0.59
C GLU A 84 15.42 -1.60 0.77
N THR A 85 16.27 -1.02 1.62
CA THR A 85 16.57 -1.57 2.95
C THR A 85 15.35 -1.58 3.87
N ARG A 86 14.56 -0.49 3.90
CA ARG A 86 13.32 -0.42 4.69
C ARG A 86 12.26 -1.34 4.12
N ALA A 87 12.16 -1.40 2.79
CA ALA A 87 11.24 -2.28 2.09
C ALA A 87 11.50 -3.76 2.39
N ARG A 88 12.78 -4.17 2.46
CA ARG A 88 13.20 -5.52 2.87
C ARG A 88 12.84 -5.84 4.31
N VAL A 89 13.05 -4.90 5.23
CA VAL A 89 12.70 -5.08 6.64
C VAL A 89 11.19 -5.24 6.80
N LEU A 90 10.38 -4.41 6.14
CA LEU A 90 8.92 -4.57 6.14
C LEU A 90 8.49 -5.92 5.57
N ALA A 91 9.15 -6.39 4.51
CA ALA A 91 8.90 -7.69 3.89
C ALA A 91 9.50 -8.89 4.66
N GLY A 92 10.01 -8.69 5.89
CA GLY A 92 10.43 -9.79 6.77
C GLY A 92 11.92 -10.01 6.91
N SER A 93 12.77 -9.28 6.17
CA SER A 93 14.23 -9.39 6.32
C SER A 93 14.69 -8.93 7.70
N PRO A 94 15.76 -9.52 8.26
CA PRO A 94 16.31 -9.07 9.53
C PRO A 94 16.86 -7.64 9.42
N PRO A 95 16.56 -6.73 10.36
CA PRO A 95 17.08 -5.37 10.33
C PRO A 95 18.57 -5.35 10.67
N ASP A 96 19.28 -4.34 10.14
CA ASP A 96 20.64 -4.05 10.56
C ASP A 96 20.64 -3.59 12.03
N ARG A 97 21.36 -4.33 12.89
CA ARG A 97 21.44 -4.06 14.33
C ARG A 97 22.19 -2.77 14.68
N SER A 98 22.90 -2.15 13.73
CA SER A 98 23.52 -0.84 13.95
C SER A 98 22.49 0.29 13.85
N ARG A 99 21.47 0.14 12.99
CA ARG A 99 20.49 1.19 12.66
C ARG A 99 19.23 1.13 13.51
N LYS A 100 19.03 2.12 14.38
CA LYS A 100 17.88 2.19 15.29
C LYS A 100 16.54 2.25 14.53
N ASP A 101 16.48 3.05 13.47
CA ASP A 101 15.28 3.23 12.66
C ASP A 101 14.78 1.91 12.05
N LEU A 102 15.70 1.05 11.57
CA LEU A 102 15.34 -0.26 11.02
C LEU A 102 14.87 -1.25 12.08
N ARG A 103 15.38 -1.16 13.31
CA ARG A 103 14.93 -2.01 14.42
C ARG A 103 13.52 -1.63 14.86
N ASP A 104 13.28 -0.34 15.08
CA ASP A 104 11.95 0.16 15.45
C ASP A 104 10.90 -0.20 14.39
N LEU A 105 11.28 -0.18 13.11
CA LEU A 105 10.43 -0.60 12.00
C LEU A 105 10.10 -2.11 12.04
N ALA A 106 11.10 -2.95 12.34
CA ALA A 106 10.90 -4.39 12.50
C ALA A 106 10.03 -4.73 13.72
N ASP A 107 10.23 -4.01 14.83
CA ASP A 107 9.42 -4.17 16.05
C ASP A 107 7.97 -3.74 15.79
N THR A 108 7.75 -2.64 15.04
CA THR A 108 6.42 -2.20 14.63
C THR A 108 5.73 -3.21 13.73
N ARG A 109 6.45 -3.82 12.78
CA ARG A 109 5.95 -4.92 11.94
C ARG A 109 5.52 -6.11 12.80
N ASP A 110 6.37 -6.53 13.74
CA ASP A 110 6.10 -7.70 14.58
C ASP A 110 4.97 -7.46 15.60
N ALA A 111 4.69 -6.20 15.95
CA ALA A 111 3.54 -5.81 16.78
C ALA A 111 2.18 -5.88 16.05
N ILE A 112 2.17 -5.98 14.72
CA ILE A 112 0.94 -6.11 13.92
C ILE A 112 0.55 -7.59 13.86
N ALA A 113 -0.30 -8.01 14.79
CA ALA A 113 -0.75 -9.40 14.91
C ALA A 113 -2.02 -9.69 14.08
N ASP A 114 -3.06 -8.87 14.25
CA ASP A 114 -4.41 -9.14 13.73
C ASP A 114 -5.05 -7.92 13.05
N ASP A 115 -6.27 -8.07 12.51
CA ASP A 115 -7.12 -6.99 11.96
C ASP A 115 -7.77 -6.07 13.02
N GLY A 116 -7.31 -6.18 14.27
CA GLY A 116 -7.83 -5.42 15.41
C GLY A 116 -7.70 -3.90 15.24
N ALA A 117 -8.49 -3.15 16.01
CA ALA A 117 -8.38 -1.70 16.10
C ALA A 117 -6.95 -1.20 16.48
N PRO A 118 -6.19 -1.90 17.35
CA PRO A 118 -4.80 -1.52 17.63
C PRO A 118 -3.89 -1.61 16.39
N SER A 119 -3.94 -2.73 15.67
CA SER A 119 -3.15 -2.92 14.45
C SER A 119 -3.49 -1.91 13.36
N ARG A 120 -4.78 -1.60 13.17
CA ARG A 120 -5.21 -0.55 12.23
C ARG A 120 -4.65 0.83 12.60
N THR A 121 -4.54 1.12 13.90
CA THR A 121 -3.92 2.36 14.38
C THR A 121 -2.43 2.38 14.09
N LEU A 122 -1.72 1.28 14.33
CA LEU A 122 -0.29 1.15 13.99
C LEU A 122 -0.05 1.29 12.48
N LEU A 123 -0.84 0.62 11.64
CA LEU A 123 -0.74 0.70 10.18
C LEU A 123 -1.03 2.12 9.67
N ARG A 124 -1.99 2.82 10.26
CA ARG A 124 -2.25 4.23 9.94
C ARG A 124 -1.07 5.12 10.29
N ASN A 125 -0.45 4.95 11.46
CA ASN A 125 0.71 5.74 11.85
C ASN A 125 1.90 5.44 10.93
N LEU A 126 2.13 4.16 10.63
CA LEU A 126 3.19 3.70 9.72
C LEU A 126 3.04 4.27 8.31
N THR A 127 1.82 4.24 7.75
CA THR A 127 1.55 4.82 6.41
C THR A 127 1.69 6.34 6.37
N GLN A 128 1.43 7.04 7.48
CA GLN A 128 1.67 8.47 7.59
C GLN A 128 3.16 8.79 7.64
N GLU A 129 3.91 8.09 8.51
CA GLU A 129 5.35 8.28 8.69
C GLU A 129 6.12 8.00 7.39
N LEU A 130 5.76 6.94 6.69
CA LEU A 130 6.41 6.53 5.45
C LEU A 130 5.80 7.17 4.18
N SER A 131 4.83 8.07 4.32
CA SER A 131 4.12 8.71 3.20
C SER A 131 3.59 7.70 2.16
N LEU A 132 2.98 6.62 2.64
CA LEU A 132 2.38 5.57 1.80
C LEU A 132 0.88 5.83 1.57
N GLU A 133 0.35 5.33 0.45
CA GLU A 133 -1.11 5.28 0.20
C GLU A 133 -1.78 4.13 0.96
N GLY A 134 -1.04 3.05 1.19
CA GLY A 134 -1.52 1.89 1.93
C GLY A 134 -0.44 0.86 2.18
N VAL A 135 -0.83 -0.26 2.79
CA VAL A 135 0.06 -1.39 3.08
C VAL A 135 -0.61 -2.68 2.64
N ILE A 136 0.14 -3.55 1.97
CA ILE A 136 -0.28 -4.92 1.64
C ILE A 136 0.24 -5.82 2.75
N VAL A 137 -0.65 -6.29 3.63
CA VAL A 137 -0.30 -7.19 4.73
C VAL A 137 -0.39 -8.63 4.25
N VAL A 138 0.71 -9.37 4.42
CA VAL A 138 0.81 -10.79 4.05
C VAL A 138 0.77 -11.63 5.30
N THR A 139 -0.18 -12.55 5.37
CA THR A 139 -0.39 -13.49 6.48
C THR A 139 -0.29 -14.92 5.94
N VAL A 140 0.03 -15.87 6.80
CA VAL A 140 -0.06 -17.29 6.47
C VAL A 140 -1.17 -17.87 7.30
N GLU A 141 -2.14 -18.52 6.65
CA GLU A 141 -3.18 -19.23 7.38
C GLU A 141 -2.76 -20.70 7.47
N ALA A 142 -2.28 -21.08 8.66
CA ALA A 142 -2.04 -22.47 8.98
C ALA A 142 -3.38 -23.18 9.15
N LYS A 143 -3.82 -23.91 8.13
CA LYS A 143 -4.99 -24.79 8.26
C LYS A 143 -4.64 -25.90 9.26
N PRO A 144 -5.40 -26.08 10.36
CA PRO A 144 -5.10 -27.13 11.32
C PRO A 144 -5.13 -28.49 10.63
N ALA A 145 -4.09 -29.30 10.83
CA ALA A 145 -4.04 -30.66 10.29
C ALA A 145 -5.13 -31.51 10.95
N GLU A 146 -5.98 -32.12 10.14
CA GLU A 146 -6.91 -33.14 10.65
C GLU A 146 -6.12 -34.40 11.04
N PRO A 147 -6.44 -35.04 12.18
CA PRO A 147 -5.69 -36.20 12.65
C PRO A 147 -5.73 -37.33 11.62
N GLY A 148 -4.57 -37.69 11.07
CA GLY A 148 -4.42 -38.74 10.06
C GLY A 148 -4.33 -38.25 8.61
N VAL A 149 -4.43 -36.93 8.36
CA VAL A 149 -4.22 -36.32 7.05
C VAL A 149 -2.94 -35.49 7.08
N GLU A 150 -2.10 -35.63 6.05
CA GLU A 150 -0.90 -34.79 5.88
C GLU A 150 -1.33 -33.31 5.85
N ALA A 151 -0.65 -32.49 6.66
CA ALA A 151 -1.00 -31.08 6.78
C ALA A 151 -0.87 -30.41 5.39
N PRO A 152 -1.92 -29.74 4.90
CA PRO A 152 -1.82 -29.01 3.64
C PRO A 152 -0.74 -27.93 3.77
N ALA A 153 -0.01 -27.67 2.68
CA ALA A 153 1.00 -26.63 2.67
C ALA A 153 0.38 -25.29 3.10
N PRO A 154 1.08 -24.49 3.93
CA PRO A 154 0.57 -23.21 4.40
C PRO A 154 0.25 -22.31 3.20
N ALA A 155 -0.98 -21.77 3.18
CA ALA A 155 -1.40 -20.83 2.15
C ALA A 155 -1.16 -19.41 2.64
N ALA A 156 -0.44 -18.60 1.87
CA ALA A 156 -0.26 -17.20 2.17
C ALA A 156 -1.43 -16.39 1.61
N LYS A 157 -1.84 -15.37 2.35
CA LYS A 157 -2.94 -14.46 2.02
C LYS A 157 -2.43 -13.04 2.10
N ALA A 158 -2.68 -12.28 1.04
CA ALA A 158 -2.39 -10.86 0.99
C ALA A 158 -3.70 -10.06 1.10
N ARG A 159 -3.69 -9.03 1.94
CA ARG A 159 -4.82 -8.12 2.14
C ARG A 159 -4.36 -6.68 2.09
N LEU A 160 -5.14 -5.84 1.42
CA LEU A 160 -4.82 -4.44 1.25
C LEU A 160 -5.39 -3.61 2.40
N PHE A 161 -4.54 -2.86 3.10
CA PHE A 161 -4.94 -1.82 4.03
C PHE A 161 -4.84 -0.46 3.35
N GLU A 162 -5.95 0.29 3.32
CA GLU A 162 -6.01 1.61 2.70
C GLU A 162 -5.90 2.72 3.75
N ARG A 163 -4.94 3.64 3.58
CA ARG A 163 -4.73 4.74 4.53
C ARG A 163 -5.93 5.69 4.59
N SER A 164 -6.59 5.94 3.45
CA SER A 164 -7.70 6.90 3.34
C SER A 164 -8.92 6.48 4.16
N THR A 165 -9.25 5.18 4.15
CA THR A 165 -10.37 4.61 4.90
C THR A 165 -9.95 4.14 6.30
N GLY A 166 -8.66 3.82 6.48
CA GLY A 166 -8.16 3.19 7.70
C GLY A 166 -8.71 1.77 7.91
N GLN A 167 -9.14 1.12 6.83
CA GLN A 167 -9.73 -0.21 6.85
C GLN A 167 -8.99 -1.15 5.90
N PHE A 168 -9.13 -2.45 6.17
CA PHE A 168 -8.74 -3.48 5.22
C PHE A 168 -9.79 -3.61 4.12
N SER A 169 -9.33 -3.75 2.88
CA SER A 169 -10.14 -4.15 1.75
C SER A 169 -10.79 -5.52 2.04
N PRO A 170 -12.06 -5.72 1.66
CA PRO A 170 -12.72 -7.02 1.81
C PRO A 170 -12.11 -8.09 0.91
N ILE A 171 -11.33 -7.69 -0.10
CA ILE A 171 -10.74 -8.60 -1.07
C ILE A 171 -9.45 -9.17 -0.50
N THR A 172 -9.42 -10.49 -0.40
CA THR A 172 -8.24 -11.26 -0.02
C THR A 172 -7.68 -11.94 -1.26
N ILE A 173 -6.35 -11.92 -1.37
CA ILE A 173 -5.65 -12.51 -2.50
C ILE A 173 -4.85 -13.69 -1.97
N ASP A 174 -5.23 -14.88 -2.41
CA ASP A 174 -4.51 -16.11 -2.07
C ASP A 174 -3.25 -16.20 -2.93
N GLY A 175 -2.14 -16.59 -2.31
CA GLY A 175 -0.88 -16.82 -2.98
C GLY A 175 -0.11 -17.98 -2.35
N ASN A 176 0.45 -18.82 -3.21
CA ASN A 176 1.63 -19.60 -2.89
C ASN A 176 2.77 -19.05 -3.76
N GLY A 177 4.04 -19.23 -3.40
CA GLY A 177 5.17 -18.50 -4.03
C GLY A 177 5.16 -18.36 -5.57
N ALA A 178 4.60 -19.32 -6.31
CA ALA A 178 4.46 -19.27 -7.78
C ALA A 178 3.26 -18.44 -8.29
N ALA A 179 2.21 -18.28 -7.48
CA ALA A 179 0.96 -17.58 -7.84
C ALA A 179 1.04 -16.05 -7.69
N TRP A 180 2.15 -15.50 -7.20
CA TRP A 180 2.23 -14.08 -6.89
C TRP A 180 2.14 -13.14 -8.10
N GLU A 181 2.47 -13.59 -9.32
CA GLU A 181 2.29 -12.75 -10.51
C GLU A 181 0.82 -12.40 -10.77
N GLY A 182 -0.07 -13.39 -10.64
CA GLY A 182 -1.53 -13.17 -10.74
C GLY A 182 -2.08 -12.32 -9.60
N ALA A 183 -1.49 -12.44 -8.41
CA ALA A 183 -1.82 -11.61 -7.26
C ALA A 183 -1.46 -10.13 -7.50
N VAL A 184 -0.29 -9.84 -8.06
CA VAL A 184 0.13 -8.46 -8.40
C VAL A 184 -0.81 -7.87 -9.45
N ALA A 185 -1.15 -8.61 -10.51
CA ALA A 185 -2.11 -8.15 -11.50
C ALA A 185 -3.50 -7.87 -10.89
N SER A 186 -3.89 -8.65 -9.88
CA SER A 186 -5.13 -8.42 -9.12
C SER A 186 -5.03 -7.15 -8.26
N LEU A 187 -3.92 -6.96 -7.53
CA LEU A 187 -3.66 -5.75 -6.74
C LEU A 187 -3.71 -4.48 -7.61
N GLU A 188 -3.11 -4.50 -8.80
CA GLU A 188 -3.14 -3.35 -9.72
C GLU A 188 -4.55 -2.98 -10.19
N ARG A 189 -5.48 -3.93 -10.21
CA ARG A 189 -6.90 -3.69 -10.53
C ARG A 189 -7.67 -3.14 -9.33
N LEU A 190 -7.27 -3.51 -8.11
CA LEU A 190 -7.89 -3.03 -6.88
C LEU A 190 -7.50 -1.61 -6.54
N VAL A 191 -6.26 -1.24 -6.84
CA VAL A 191 -5.76 0.12 -6.56
C VAL A 191 -6.48 1.10 -7.50
N PRO A 192 -7.23 2.07 -6.95
CA PRO A 192 -7.92 3.05 -7.76
C PRO A 192 -6.88 3.81 -8.59
N ARG A 193 -7.08 3.80 -9.91
CA ARG A 193 -6.24 4.58 -10.81
C ARG A 193 -6.44 6.05 -10.44
N ALA A 194 -5.42 6.67 -9.84
CA ALA A 194 -5.40 8.12 -9.68
C ALA A 194 -5.76 8.71 -11.03
N ALA A 195 -6.89 9.44 -11.08
CA ALA A 195 -7.31 10.10 -12.30
C ALA A 195 -6.10 10.94 -12.77
N PRO A 196 -5.72 10.85 -14.06
CA PRO A 196 -4.59 11.64 -14.55
C PRO A 196 -4.84 13.07 -14.12
N GLU A 197 -3.94 13.62 -13.30
CA GLU A 197 -4.02 15.00 -12.84
C GLU A 197 -4.23 15.81 -14.13
N PRO A 198 -5.36 16.55 -14.27
CA PRO A 198 -5.65 17.24 -15.51
C PRO A 198 -4.41 18.07 -15.80
N ALA A 199 -3.75 17.77 -16.93
CA ALA A 199 -2.46 18.32 -17.25
C ALA A 199 -2.54 19.81 -16.94
N ARG A 200 -1.80 20.27 -15.91
CA ARG A 200 -1.75 21.69 -15.57
C ARG A 200 -1.28 22.34 -16.85
N GLY A 201 -2.22 22.90 -17.60
CA GLY A 201 -1.92 23.61 -18.82
C GLY A 201 -0.94 24.68 -18.40
N THR A 202 0.26 24.65 -18.97
CA THR A 202 1.17 25.77 -18.96
C THR A 202 0.50 26.88 -19.76
N GLY A 203 -0.51 27.50 -19.18
CA GLY A 203 -1.32 28.54 -19.77
C GLY A 203 -0.95 29.85 -19.10
N ALA A 204 -0.27 30.71 -19.87
CA ALA A 204 -0.33 32.15 -19.63
C ALA A 204 -1.78 32.54 -19.32
N SER A 205 -2.01 33.15 -18.16
CA SER A 205 -3.31 33.69 -17.78
C SER A 205 -3.74 34.76 -18.78
N PRO A 206 -4.90 34.65 -19.43
CA PRO A 206 -5.59 35.83 -19.91
C PRO A 206 -6.30 36.45 -18.70
N GLU A 207 -5.89 37.67 -18.39
CA GLU A 207 -6.48 38.61 -17.45
C GLU A 207 -8.02 38.63 -17.56
N GLN A 208 -8.70 37.98 -16.62
CA GLN A 208 -10.16 37.94 -16.57
C GLN A 208 -10.66 39.18 -15.83
N LYS A 209 -11.02 40.21 -16.60
CA LYS A 209 -11.68 41.43 -16.12
C LYS A 209 -13.10 41.07 -15.69
N VAL A 210 -13.33 40.96 -14.38
CA VAL A 210 -14.66 40.77 -13.79
C VAL A 210 -15.48 42.03 -14.04
N ALA A 211 -16.52 41.94 -14.85
CA ALA A 211 -17.56 42.95 -14.96
C ALA A 211 -18.75 42.53 -14.09
N GLU A 212 -19.01 43.30 -13.04
CA GLU A 212 -20.26 43.25 -12.28
C GLU A 212 -21.42 43.70 -13.17
N GLY A 213 -22.44 42.87 -13.29
CA GLY A 213 -23.68 43.21 -13.99
C GLY A 213 -24.76 42.20 -13.64
N GLY A 214 -25.63 42.56 -12.70
CA GLY A 214 -26.67 41.69 -12.17
C GLY A 214 -27.81 41.39 -13.14
N GLY A 215 -28.59 40.37 -12.78
CA GLY A 215 -29.97 40.19 -13.22
C GLY A 215 -30.18 39.15 -14.31
N GLY A 216 -30.46 37.90 -13.91
CA GLY A 216 -31.08 36.89 -14.76
C GLY A 216 -30.33 35.57 -14.76
N SER A 217 -30.85 34.59 -14.02
CA SER A 217 -30.42 33.18 -14.08
C SER A 217 -30.73 32.62 -15.48
N ARG A 218 -29.87 32.88 -16.46
CA ARG A 218 -29.90 32.17 -17.74
C ARG A 218 -29.41 30.75 -17.49
N ALA A 219 -30.14 29.79 -18.05
CA ALA A 219 -29.77 28.39 -17.92
C ALA A 219 -28.37 28.18 -18.50
N PHE A 220 -27.56 27.36 -17.83
CA PHE A 220 -26.12 27.20 -18.10
C PHE A 220 -25.77 26.88 -19.57
N TYR A 221 -26.71 26.27 -20.31
CA TYR A 221 -26.56 25.92 -21.73
C TYR A 221 -26.67 27.12 -22.70
N GLU A 222 -27.14 28.29 -22.25
CA GLU A 222 -27.20 29.51 -23.06
C GLU A 222 -25.88 30.29 -23.08
N SER A 223 -24.91 29.87 -22.27
CA SER A 223 -23.55 30.39 -22.28
C SER A 223 -22.88 30.07 -23.64
N PRO A 224 -22.40 31.08 -24.40
CA PRO A 224 -21.65 30.85 -25.63
C PRO A 224 -20.40 29.97 -25.43
N TRP A 225 -19.87 29.95 -24.21
CA TRP A 225 -18.74 29.10 -23.84
C TRP A 225 -19.10 27.61 -23.73
N PHE A 226 -20.34 27.28 -23.35
CA PHE A 226 -20.82 25.90 -23.28
C PHE A 226 -20.79 25.22 -24.67
N TRP A 227 -21.28 25.91 -25.69
CA TRP A 227 -21.21 25.43 -27.08
C TRP A 227 -19.78 25.44 -27.63
N GLY A 228 -18.94 26.38 -27.19
CA GLY A 228 -17.51 26.37 -27.51
C GLY A 228 -16.79 25.11 -27.02
N ALA A 229 -17.05 24.67 -25.78
CA ALA A 229 -16.45 23.45 -25.22
C ALA A 229 -16.94 22.18 -25.96
N ALA A 230 -18.22 22.10 -26.28
CA ALA A 230 -18.78 21.00 -27.07
C ALA A 230 -18.18 20.94 -28.48
N GLY A 231 -17.97 22.09 -29.12
CA GLY A 231 -17.31 22.17 -30.43
C GLY A 231 -15.84 21.77 -30.39
N ALA A 232 -15.09 22.17 -29.36
CA ALA A 232 -13.68 21.81 -29.20
C ALA A 232 -13.48 20.29 -29.00
N ALA A 233 -14.37 19.65 -28.24
CA ALA A 233 -14.34 18.19 -28.05
C ALA A 233 -14.55 17.43 -29.37
N ALA A 234 -15.47 17.89 -30.22
CA ALA A 234 -15.71 17.28 -31.53
C ALA A 234 -14.49 17.39 -32.47
N LEU A 235 -13.79 18.52 -32.46
CA LEU A 235 -12.59 18.72 -33.29
C LEU A 235 -11.41 17.85 -32.84
N LEU A 236 -11.20 17.69 -31.54
CA LEU A 236 -10.16 16.80 -31.00
C LEU A 236 -10.44 15.32 -31.34
N GLY A 237 -11.69 14.87 -31.24
CA GLY A 237 -12.08 13.51 -31.63
C GLY A 237 -11.87 13.25 -33.13
N GLY A 238 -12.20 14.21 -33.99
CA GLY A 238 -11.99 14.10 -35.44
C GLY A 238 -10.51 14.03 -35.85
N ALA A 239 -9.66 14.86 -35.21
CA ALA A 239 -8.22 14.85 -35.47
C ALA A 239 -7.57 13.52 -35.07
N PHE A 240 -7.98 12.95 -33.93
CA PHE A 240 -7.48 11.64 -33.50
C PHE A 240 -7.92 10.52 -34.44
N PHE A 241 -9.18 10.52 -34.88
CA PHE A 241 -9.70 9.53 -35.82
C PHE A 241 -8.95 9.55 -37.16
N LEU A 242 -8.64 10.73 -37.69
CA LEU A 242 -7.84 10.87 -38.91
C LEU A 242 -6.37 10.46 -38.69
N ALA A 243 -5.79 10.78 -37.53
CA ALA A 243 -4.41 10.39 -37.20
C ALA A 243 -4.24 8.86 -37.04
N THR A 244 -5.29 8.16 -36.60
CA THR A 244 -5.28 6.69 -36.47
C THR A 244 -5.66 5.96 -37.76
N ARG A 245 -6.08 6.69 -38.80
CA ARG A 245 -6.45 6.05 -40.06
C ARG A 245 -5.19 5.70 -40.84
N ASP A 246 -4.80 4.44 -40.74
CA ASP A 246 -3.74 3.85 -41.55
C ASP A 246 -4.16 3.94 -43.04
N SER A 247 -3.48 4.79 -43.79
CA SER A 247 -3.67 4.98 -45.22
C SER A 247 -2.63 4.20 -46.03
N SER A 248 -2.18 3.04 -45.54
CA SER A 248 -1.41 2.12 -46.37
C SER A 248 -2.33 1.55 -47.46
N SER A 249 -2.09 1.93 -48.71
CA SER A 249 -2.66 1.27 -49.89
C SER A 249 -1.97 -0.07 -50.15
N ASP A 250 -1.79 -0.88 -49.11
CA ASP A 250 -1.19 -2.20 -49.23
C ASP A 250 -2.33 -3.18 -49.47
N SER A 251 -2.52 -3.57 -50.73
CA SER A 251 -3.48 -4.60 -51.10
C SER A 251 -3.08 -5.88 -50.38
N ILE A 252 -3.84 -6.24 -49.34
CA ILE A 252 -3.63 -7.46 -48.55
C ILE A 252 -3.69 -8.66 -49.49
N HIS A 253 -2.53 -9.18 -49.90
CA HIS A 253 -2.42 -10.44 -50.61
C HIS A 253 -2.57 -11.56 -49.58
N VAL A 254 -3.80 -12.04 -49.40
CA VAL A 254 -4.06 -13.25 -48.62
C VAL A 254 -3.50 -14.45 -49.37
N GLN A 255 -2.24 -14.81 -49.12
CA GLN A 255 -1.70 -16.09 -49.57
C GLN A 255 -2.18 -17.20 -48.62
N MET A 256 -3.16 -17.96 -49.11
CA MET A 256 -3.68 -19.12 -48.41
C MET A 256 -2.67 -20.28 -48.55
N GLN A 257 -1.99 -20.61 -47.45
CA GLN A 257 -1.05 -21.72 -47.42
C GLN A 257 -1.83 -23.02 -47.18
N VAL A 258 -1.99 -23.84 -48.22
CA VAL A 258 -2.64 -25.15 -48.12
C VAL A 258 -1.58 -26.20 -47.74
N PRO A 259 -1.72 -26.89 -46.60
CA PRO A 259 -0.84 -27.99 -46.23
C PRO A 259 -1.01 -29.15 -47.21
N ARG A 260 0.10 -29.77 -47.62
CA ARG A 260 0.10 -31.04 -48.37
C ARG A 260 0.16 -32.24 -47.44
#